data_AF-A0A6A5K6P1-F1
#
_entry.id   AF-A0A6A5K6P1-F1
#
_cell.length_a   1.000
_cell.length_b   1.000
_cell.length_c   1.000
_cell.angle_alpha   90.00
_cell.angle_beta   90.00
_cell.angle_gamma   90.00
#
_symmetry.space_group_name_H-M   'P 1'
#
loop_
_entity.id
_entity.type
_entity.pdbx_description
1 polymer ?
#
loop_
_entity_poly.entity_id
_entity_poly.type
_entity_poly.pdbx_seq_one_letter_code
_entity_poly.pdbx_strand_id
1 'polypeptide(L)'
;MPKEPSSRKPGAPGYATEARRNRAQRVREAALEMPFRCKRCDEKNLRCFVDTATGRCAGCISVHAECSLFVPEAEWEKVEEEKRAKRLALSRAKAEAARLRVELLEVEDRLTAEHSLARRN
;
A
#
# COMPACT_ATOMS: atom_id res chain seq x y z
N MET A 1 -48.30 15.55 18.50
CA MET A 1 -47.48 16.12 17.41
C MET A 1 -47.52 15.15 16.23
N PRO A 2 -47.92 15.56 15.02
CA PRO A 2 -47.87 14.68 13.86
C PRO A 2 -46.41 14.54 13.39
N LYS A 3 -45.98 13.31 13.09
CA LYS A 3 -44.66 13.04 12.51
C LYS A 3 -44.64 13.53 11.06
N GLU A 4 -43.78 14.50 10.77
CA GLU A 4 -43.54 14.94 9.39
C GLU A 4 -42.92 13.81 8.56
N PRO A 5 -43.41 13.55 7.34
CA PRO A 5 -42.79 12.59 6.44
C PRO A 5 -41.44 13.14 5.94
N SER A 6 -40.37 12.37 6.18
CA SER A 6 -39.01 12.68 5.74
C SER A 6 -38.96 12.88 4.22
N SER A 7 -38.52 14.06 3.78
CA SER A 7 -38.40 14.52 2.39
C SER A 7 -37.23 13.89 1.61
N ARG A 8 -36.78 12.68 1.96
CA ARG A 8 -35.77 11.97 1.16
C ARG A 8 -36.40 11.48 -0.14
N LYS A 9 -36.25 12.29 -1.20
CA LYS A 9 -36.53 11.88 -2.57
C LYS A 9 -35.82 10.53 -2.84
N PRO A 10 -36.54 9.47 -3.26
CA PRO A 10 -35.88 8.29 -3.77
C PRO A 10 -34.98 8.72 -4.93
N GLY A 11 -33.67 8.50 -4.81
CA GLY A 11 -32.75 8.78 -5.91
C GLY A 11 -33.24 8.03 -7.15
N ALA A 12 -33.29 8.72 -8.30
CA ALA A 12 -33.72 8.10 -9.55
C ALA A 12 -32.95 6.79 -9.78
N PRO A 13 -33.61 5.69 -10.21
CA PRO A 13 -32.97 4.37 -10.38
C PRO A 13 -31.68 4.40 -11.22
N GLY A 14 -31.55 5.37 -12.14
CA GLY A 14 -30.34 5.60 -12.94
C GLY A 14 -29.14 6.17 -12.16
N TYR A 15 -29.37 7.06 -11.19
CA TYR A 15 -28.30 7.75 -10.46
C TYR A 15 -27.43 6.81 -9.62
N ALA A 16 -28.07 5.85 -8.93
CA ALA A 16 -27.34 4.83 -8.16
C ALA A 16 -26.45 3.95 -9.06
N THR A 17 -26.87 3.73 -10.31
CA THR A 17 -26.15 2.90 -11.28
C THR A 17 -24.96 3.66 -11.86
N GLU A 18 -25.15 4.93 -12.19
CA GLU A 18 -24.09 5.83 -12.67
C GLU A 18 -23.03 6.08 -11.60
N ALA A 19 -23.43 6.35 -10.35
CA ALA A 19 -22.52 6.51 -9.23
C ALA A 19 -21.62 5.29 -9.01
N ARG A 20 -22.16 4.06 -9.18
CA ARG A 20 -21.38 2.81 -9.11
C ARG A 20 -20.37 2.68 -10.25
N ARG A 21 -20.76 3.03 -11.48
CA ARG A 21 -19.84 3.01 -12.63
C ARG A 21 -18.69 3.99 -12.45
N ASN A 22 -18.99 5.22 -12.04
CA ASN A 22 -17.97 6.24 -11.77
C ASN A 22 -17.02 5.80 -10.65
N ARG A 23 -17.55 5.17 -9.59
CA ARG A 23 -16.70 4.59 -8.54
C ARG A 23 -15.81 3.48 -9.08
N ALA A 24 -16.36 2.53 -9.84
CA ALA A 24 -15.57 1.44 -10.41
C ALA A 24 -14.49 1.94 -11.38
N GLN A 25 -14.76 3.00 -12.14
CA GLN A 25 -13.78 3.63 -13.02
C GLN A 25 -12.63 4.24 -12.21
N ARG A 26 -12.92 5.02 -11.17
CA ARG A 26 -11.88 5.55 -10.27
C ARG A 26 -11.01 4.45 -9.68
N VAL A 27 -11.60 3.32 -9.30
CA VAL A 27 -10.84 2.18 -8.80
C VAL A 27 -9.96 1.58 -9.90
N ARG A 28 -10.39 1.51 -11.16
CA ARG A 28 -9.52 1.04 -12.26
C ARG A 28 -8.35 1.97 -12.53
N GLU A 29 -8.55 3.28 -12.38
CA GLU A 29 -7.52 4.29 -12.66
C GLU A 29 -6.53 4.45 -11.51
N ALA A 30 -7.00 4.38 -10.26
CA ALA A 30 -6.20 4.67 -9.08
C ALA A 30 -5.74 3.44 -8.28
N ALA A 31 -6.40 2.29 -8.42
CA ALA A 31 -6.07 1.11 -7.62
C ALA A 31 -5.01 0.23 -8.28
N LEU A 32 -4.29 -0.48 -7.43
CA LEU A 32 -3.36 -1.51 -7.85
C LEU A 32 -4.14 -2.73 -8.36
N GLU A 33 -3.68 -3.28 -9.49
CA GLU A 33 -4.10 -4.60 -9.90
C GLU A 33 -3.59 -5.59 -8.85
N MET A 34 -4.52 -6.35 -8.28
CA MET A 34 -4.16 -7.44 -7.39
C MET A 34 -3.82 -8.68 -8.23
N PRO A 35 -2.71 -9.38 -7.91
CA PRO A 35 -2.39 -10.66 -8.55
C PRO A 35 -3.47 -11.72 -8.25
N PHE A 36 -4.16 -11.60 -7.12
CA PHE A 36 -5.26 -12.47 -6.71
C PHE A 36 -6.62 -11.83 -7.03
N ARG A 37 -7.44 -12.60 -7.74
CA ARG A 37 -8.77 -12.18 -8.18
C ARG A 37 -9.80 -12.64 -7.15
N CYS A 38 -10.85 -11.85 -6.92
CA CYS A 38 -12.02 -12.37 -6.23
C CYS A 38 -12.65 -13.50 -7.07
N LYS A 39 -13.38 -14.42 -6.43
CA LYS A 39 -13.96 -15.60 -7.10
C LYS A 39 -14.63 -15.29 -8.45
N ARG A 40 -15.44 -14.23 -8.48
CA ARG A 40 -16.11 -13.77 -9.70
C ARG A 40 -15.14 -13.30 -10.79
N CYS A 41 -14.12 -12.52 -10.42
CA CYS A 41 -13.13 -12.04 -11.38
C CYS A 41 -12.28 -13.20 -11.89
N ASP A 42 -12.03 -14.21 -11.07
CA ASP A 42 -11.31 -15.42 -11.44
C ASP A 42 -12.12 -16.27 -12.44
N GLU A 43 -13.36 -16.61 -12.10
CA GLU A 43 -14.29 -17.37 -12.96
C GLU A 43 -14.51 -16.72 -14.33
N LYS A 44 -14.48 -15.39 -14.40
CA LYS A 44 -14.67 -14.62 -15.63
C LYS A 44 -13.37 -14.19 -16.30
N ASN A 45 -12.23 -14.61 -15.77
CA ASN A 45 -10.89 -14.21 -16.21
C ASN A 45 -10.72 -12.69 -16.39
N LEU A 46 -11.29 -11.91 -15.47
CA LEU A 46 -11.24 -10.45 -15.45
C LEU A 46 -10.12 -9.96 -14.54
N ARG A 47 -9.49 -8.83 -14.90
CA ARG A 47 -8.52 -8.16 -14.02
C ARG A 47 -9.23 -7.65 -12.75
N CYS A 48 -8.58 -7.79 -11.60
CA CYS A 48 -9.15 -7.46 -10.29
C CYS A 48 -8.44 -6.25 -9.70
N PHE A 49 -8.99 -5.06 -9.93
CA PHE A 49 -8.51 -3.82 -9.33
C PHE A 49 -9.25 -3.59 -8.02
N VAL A 50 -8.54 -3.58 -6.89
CA VAL A 50 -9.14 -3.57 -5.55
C VAL A 50 -9.11 -2.18 -4.93
N ASP A 51 -10.27 -1.68 -4.55
CA ASP A 51 -10.37 -0.55 -3.65
C ASP A 51 -10.08 -0.99 -2.22
N THR A 52 -8.91 -0.64 -1.69
CA THR A 52 -8.50 -1.02 -0.32
C THR A 52 -9.35 -0.35 0.76
N ALA A 53 -10.00 0.78 0.47
CA ALA A 53 -10.87 1.45 1.43
C ALA A 53 -12.19 0.71 1.62
N THR A 54 -12.70 0.05 0.57
CA THR A 54 -13.98 -0.68 0.62
C THR A 54 -13.83 -2.20 0.59
N GLY A 55 -12.63 -2.71 0.33
CA GLY A 55 -12.34 -4.14 0.17
C GLY A 55 -12.99 -4.76 -1.07
N ARG A 56 -13.51 -3.96 -2.01
CA ARG A 56 -14.24 -4.44 -3.20
C ARG A 56 -13.47 -4.13 -4.47
N CYS A 57 -13.51 -5.05 -5.43
CA CYS A 57 -12.91 -4.80 -6.73
C CYS A 57 -13.82 -3.99 -7.65
N ALA A 58 -13.23 -3.26 -8.61
CA ALA A 58 -13.95 -2.47 -9.60
C ALA A 58 -15.05 -3.29 -10.32
N GLY A 59 -14.75 -4.54 -10.66
CA GLY A 59 -15.70 -5.45 -11.32
C GLY A 59 -16.93 -5.74 -10.46
N CYS A 60 -16.75 -6.04 -9.18
CA CYS A 60 -17.85 -6.26 -8.25
C CYS A 60 -18.61 -4.96 -7.92
N ILE A 61 -17.93 -3.82 -7.86
CA ILE A 61 -18.57 -2.50 -7.65
C ILE A 61 -19.50 -2.17 -8.83
N SER A 62 -19.05 -2.35 -10.08
CA SER A 62 -19.82 -1.99 -11.28
C SER A 62 -21.19 -2.65 -11.35
N VAL A 63 -21.26 -3.90 -10.88
CA VAL A 63 -22.43 -4.78 -10.98
C VAL A 63 -23.12 -4.98 -9.63
N HIS A 64 -22.64 -4.31 -8.58
CA HIS A 64 -23.15 -4.41 -7.23
C HIS A 64 -23.24 -5.86 -6.72
N ALA A 65 -22.21 -6.65 -7.03
CA ALA A 65 -22.07 -7.99 -6.50
C ALA A 65 -21.20 -7.98 -5.23
N GLU A 66 -21.38 -9.01 -4.42
CA GLU A 66 -20.43 -9.31 -3.35
C GLU A 66 -19.04 -9.59 -3.93
N CYS A 67 -18.02 -9.15 -3.20
CA CYS A 67 -16.63 -9.34 -3.58
C CYS A 67 -15.98 -10.27 -2.56
N SER A 68 -15.85 -11.55 -2.92
CA SER A 68 -15.15 -12.56 -2.12
C SER A 68 -13.63 -12.44 -2.29
N LEU A 69 -13.10 -11.24 -2.10
CA LEU A 69 -11.66 -11.03 -2.14
C LEU A 69 -11.05 -11.72 -0.91
N PHE A 70 -10.29 -12.78 -1.14
CA PHE A 70 -9.60 -13.53 -0.12
C PHE A 70 -8.11 -13.57 -0.48
N VAL A 71 -7.25 -13.20 0.47
CA VAL A 71 -5.80 -13.36 0.35
C VAL A 71 -5.45 -14.63 1.11
N PRO A 72 -4.94 -15.69 0.44
CA PRO A 72 -4.58 -16.93 1.10
C PRO A 72 -3.52 -16.73 2.20
N GLU A 73 -3.56 -17.58 3.22
CA GLU A 73 -2.58 -17.56 4.32
C GLU A 73 -1.13 -17.69 3.82
N ALA A 74 -0.90 -18.53 2.81
CA ALA A 74 0.40 -18.68 2.17
C ALA A 74 0.96 -17.36 1.60
N GLU A 75 0.10 -16.43 1.16
CA GLU A 75 0.53 -15.12 0.68
C GLU A 75 0.86 -14.17 1.83
N TRP A 76 0.13 -14.26 2.93
CA TRP A 76 0.48 -13.55 4.16
C TRP A 76 1.82 -14.02 4.73
N GLU A 77 2.09 -15.32 4.65
CA GLU A 77 3.37 -15.90 5.06
C GLU A 77 4.53 -15.32 4.25
N LYS A 78 4.42 -15.28 2.91
CA LYS A 78 5.42 -14.64 2.04
C LYS A 78 5.68 -13.18 2.42
N VAL A 79 4.62 -12.41 2.69
CA VAL A 79 4.75 -11.00 3.11
C VAL A 79 5.49 -10.89 4.45
N GLU A 80 5.19 -11.76 5.41
CA GLU A 80 5.89 -11.78 6.70
C GLU A 80 7.36 -12.23 6.56
N GLU A 81 7.65 -13.22 5.71
CA GLU A 81 9.02 -13.63 5.40
C GLU A 81 9.83 -12.48 4.77
N GLU A 82 9.29 -11.82 3.76
CA GLU A 82 9.92 -10.66 3.14
C GLU A 82 10.18 -9.54 4.16
N LYS A 83 9.20 -9.29 5.04
CA LYS A 83 9.31 -8.27 6.09
C LYS A 83 10.41 -8.63 7.10
N ARG A 84 10.52 -9.90 7.49
CA ARG A 84 11.62 -10.39 8.35
C ARG A 84 12.97 -10.24 7.65
N ALA A 85 13.07 -10.61 6.38
CA ALA A 85 14.29 -10.47 5.59
C ALA A 85 14.72 -8.99 5.46
N LYS A 86 13.78 -8.09 5.14
CA LYS A 86 14.03 -6.64 5.05
C LYS A 86 14.46 -6.05 6.40
N ARG A 87 13.86 -6.49 7.52
CA ARG A 87 14.29 -6.07 8.87
C ARG A 87 15.71 -6.50 9.18
N LEU A 88 16.08 -7.74 8.84
CA LEU A 88 17.44 -8.24 9.04
C LEU A 88 18.45 -7.47 8.18
N ALA A 89 18.14 -7.25 6.90
CA ALA A 89 18.99 -6.46 6.00
C ALA A 89 19.19 -5.03 6.52
N LEU A 90 18.13 -4.38 7.00
CA LEU A 90 18.19 -3.05 7.59
C LEU A 90 19.03 -3.02 8.87
N SER A 91 18.95 -4.06 9.72
CA SER A 91 19.81 -4.18 10.90
C SER A 91 21.29 -4.30 10.51
N ARG A 92 21.62 -5.12 9.51
CA ARG A 92 23.00 -5.26 8.99
C ARG A 92 23.53 -3.96 8.41
N ALA A 93 22.73 -3.27 7.60
CA ALA A 93 23.10 -1.98 7.01
C ALA A 93 23.34 -0.91 8.10
N LYS A 94 22.53 -0.90 9.17
CA LYS A 94 22.74 0.00 10.30
C LYS A 94 24.04 -0.28 11.06
N ALA A 95 24.38 -1.55 11.26
CA ALA A 95 25.63 -1.92 11.90
C ALA A 95 26.84 -1.50 11.06
N GLU A 96 26.78 -1.69 9.74
CA GLU A 96 27.82 -1.23 8.82
C GLU A 96 27.95 0.29 8.81
N ALA A 97 26.82 1.01 8.72
CA ALA A 97 26.83 2.47 8.79
C ALA A 97 27.40 2.99 10.11
N ALA A 98 27.21 2.28 11.23
CA ALA A 98 27.82 2.63 12.51
C ALA A 98 29.34 2.42 12.49
N ARG A 99 29.83 1.31 11.91
CA ARG A 99 31.28 1.08 11.74
C ARG A 99 31.94 2.17 10.89
N LEU A 100 31.38 2.46 9.72
CA LEU A 100 31.90 3.48 8.82
C LEU A 100 31.90 4.87 9.45
N ARG A 101 30.94 5.18 10.33
CA ARG A 101 30.95 6.43 11.09
C ARG A 101 32.11 6.52 12.06
N VAL A 102 32.46 5.43 12.73
CA VAL A 102 33.62 5.40 13.63
C VAL A 102 34.90 5.61 12.83
N GLU A 103 35.07 4.88 11.73
CA GLU A 103 36.25 5.04 10.86
C GLU A 103 36.38 6.46 10.30
N LEU A 104 35.26 7.08 9.91
CA LEU A 104 35.26 8.46 9.45
C LEU A 104 35.75 9.43 10.53
N LEU A 105 35.27 9.28 11.77
CA LEU A 105 35.72 10.12 12.89
C LEU A 105 37.22 9.93 13.16
N GLU A 106 37.73 8.69 13.11
CA GLU A 106 39.16 8.43 13.28
C GLU A 106 40.01 9.09 12.17
N VAL A 107 39.52 9.10 10.93
CA VAL A 107 40.18 9.80 9.81
C VAL A 107 40.16 11.32 10.02
N GLU A 108 39.03 11.88 10.43
CA GLU A 108 38.86 13.31 10.70
C GLU A 108 39.76 13.79 11.85
N ASP A 109 39.85 13.03 12.94
CA ASP A 109 40.74 13.32 14.06
C ASP A 109 42.21 13.33 13.63
N ARG A 110 42.60 12.34 12.81
CA ARG A 110 43.98 12.21 12.32
C ARG A 110 44.35 13.36 11.38
N LEU A 111 43.46 13.74 10.46
CA LEU A 111 43.63 14.91 9.59
C LEU A 111 43.73 16.21 10.41
N THR A 112 42.92 16.35 11.46
CA THR A 112 42.96 17.53 12.34
C THR A 112 44.29 17.61 13.08
N ALA A 113 44.81 16.48 13.58
CA ALA A 113 46.11 16.40 14.22
C ALA A 113 47.24 16.79 13.24
N GLU A 114 47.24 16.25 12.02
CA GLU A 114 48.21 16.58 10.96
C GLU A 114 48.19 18.08 10.62
N HIS A 115 47.01 18.66 10.40
CA HIS A 115 46.88 20.11 10.16
C HIS A 115 47.41 20.95 11.33
N SER A 116 47.19 20.51 12.56
CA SER A 116 47.70 21.23 13.74
C SER A 116 49.23 21.20 13.82
N LEU A 117 49.86 20.11 13.37
CA LEU A 117 51.31 19.98 13.30
C LEU A 117 51.88 20.82 12.15
N ALA A 118 51.24 20.81 10.98
CA ALA A 118 51.65 21.60 9.82
C ALA A 118 51.60 23.12 10.09
N ARG A 119 50.73 23.60 10.98
CA ARG A 119 50.68 25.02 11.38
C ARG A 119 51.73 25.43 12.42
N ARG A 120 52.43 24.47 13.05
CA ARG A 120 53.43 24.72 14.10
C ARG A 120 54.88 24.74 13.56
N ASN A 121 55.11 24.27 12.35
CA ASN A 121 56.39 24.31 11.63
C ASN A 121 56.38 25.45 10.60
#